data_AF-A0A497UZJ9-F1
#
_entry.id   AF-A0A497UZJ9-F1
#
_cell.length_a   1.000
_cell.length_b   1.000
_cell.length_c   1.000
_cell.angle_alpha   90.00
_cell.angle_beta   90.00
_cell.angle_gamma   90.00
#
_symmetry.space_group_name_H-M   'P 1'
#
loop_
_entity.id
_entity.type
_entity.pdbx_description
1 polymer ?
#
loop_
_entity_poly.entity_id
_entity_poly.type
_entity_poly.pdbx_seq_one_letter_code
_entity_poly.pdbx_strand_id
1 'polypeptide(L)'
;MAPTFGADQFALRAEAFARFFGTPLFLGAQTVVVAVWIVINSAGWLHFDVYPFILLNLAFSLQAAYAAPLILLAQTRQAARDKMHAEADAQHREALAVANEQRQLIAAQNATQMLELLEQNTRLTELTKQLTERIEALTVEMHERIRHGLPPSGVQPPGTSTQARAQTPP
;
A
#
# COMPACT_ATOMS: atom_id res chain seq x y z
N MET A 1 -14.27 7.57 -24.27
CA MET A 1 -15.11 7.58 -23.06
C MET A 1 -16.55 7.71 -23.50
N ALA A 2 -17.30 6.60 -23.54
CA ALA A 2 -18.70 6.60 -23.95
C ALA A 2 -19.60 6.88 -22.73
N PRO A 3 -20.69 7.64 -22.87
CA PRO A 3 -21.38 8.26 -21.74
C PRO A 3 -22.31 7.28 -21.01
N THR A 4 -22.32 7.35 -19.68
CA THR A 4 -23.15 6.59 -18.75
C THR A 4 -24.58 7.12 -18.65
N PHE A 5 -25.25 7.40 -19.77
CA PHE A 5 -26.68 7.76 -19.74
C PHE A 5 -27.53 6.50 -19.66
N GLY A 6 -27.65 5.96 -18.45
CA GLY A 6 -28.46 4.78 -18.14
C GLY A 6 -28.11 4.14 -16.80
N ALA A 7 -26.92 4.40 -16.26
CA ALA A 7 -26.56 3.93 -14.92
C ALA A 7 -27.39 4.65 -13.85
N ASP A 8 -27.49 5.98 -13.93
CA ASP A 8 -28.00 6.82 -12.84
C ASP A 8 -29.50 6.67 -12.62
N GLN A 9 -30.33 6.76 -13.67
CA GLN A 9 -31.79 6.67 -13.50
C GLN A 9 -32.25 5.31 -12.99
N PHE A 10 -31.63 4.22 -13.46
CA PHE A 10 -31.96 2.89 -12.96
C PHE A 10 -31.33 2.61 -11.59
N ALA A 11 -30.16 3.17 -11.29
CA ALA A 11 -29.55 3.05 -9.96
C ALA A 11 -30.40 3.76 -8.91
N LEU A 12 -30.84 5.00 -9.19
CA LEU A 12 -31.73 5.77 -8.32
C LEU A 12 -33.07 5.05 -8.10
N ARG A 13 -33.67 4.48 -9.16
CA ARG A 13 -34.88 3.67 -9.04
C ARG A 13 -34.64 2.39 -8.22
N ALA A 14 -33.54 1.69 -8.46
CA ALA A 14 -33.19 0.48 -7.71
C ALA A 14 -32.97 0.79 -6.22
N GLU A 15 -32.35 1.92 -5.88
CA GLU A 15 -32.18 2.37 -4.51
C GLU A 15 -33.53 2.71 -3.86
N ALA A 16 -34.42 3.42 -4.58
CA ALA A 16 -35.77 3.71 -4.11
C ALA A 16 -36.58 2.42 -3.87
N PHE A 17 -36.52 1.45 -4.80
CA PHE A 17 -37.14 0.14 -4.64
C PHE A 17 -36.55 -0.62 -3.45
N ALA A 18 -35.23 -0.67 -3.30
CA ALA A 18 -34.57 -1.35 -2.18
C ALA A 18 -34.98 -0.74 -0.83
N ARG A 19 -35.05 0.60 -0.74
CA ARG A 19 -35.51 1.30 0.47
C ARG A 19 -36.99 1.03 0.76
N PHE A 20 -37.82 0.95 -0.29
CA PHE A 20 -39.25 0.66 -0.15
C PHE A 20 -39.52 -0.78 0.33
N PHE A 21 -38.90 -1.78 -0.30
CA PHE A 21 -39.05 -3.19 0.08
C PHE A 21 -38.32 -3.56 1.39
N GLY A 22 -37.28 -2.80 1.78
CA GLY A 22 -36.55 -3.01 3.03
C GLY A 22 -37.24 -2.48 4.28
N THR A 23 -38.38 -1.78 4.13
CA THR A 23 -39.12 -1.21 5.28
C THR A 23 -40.18 -2.22 5.75
N PRO A 24 -40.26 -2.57 7.05
CA PRO A 24 -41.27 -3.51 7.58
C PRO A 24 -42.72 -3.02 7.38
N LEU A 25 -42.88 -1.71 7.15
CA LEU A 25 -44.15 -1.07 6.81
C LEU A 25 -44.74 -1.58 5.49
N PHE A 26 -43.92 -1.92 4.49
CA PHE A 26 -44.41 -2.43 3.20
C PHE A 26 -45.10 -3.80 3.38
N LEU A 27 -44.47 -4.71 4.13
CA LEU A 27 -45.05 -6.02 4.44
C LEU A 27 -46.36 -5.85 5.23
N GLY A 28 -46.36 -4.97 6.25
CA GLY A 28 -47.56 -4.69 7.04
C GLY A 28 -48.72 -4.15 6.20
N ALA A 29 -48.45 -3.16 5.35
CA ALA A 29 -49.47 -2.58 4.46
C ALA A 29 -50.03 -3.63 3.47
N GLN A 30 -49.17 -4.44 2.86
CA GLN A 30 -49.59 -5.53 1.95
C GLN A 30 -50.49 -6.54 2.67
N THR A 31 -50.13 -6.96 3.88
CA THR A 31 -50.94 -7.90 4.67
C THR A 31 -52.30 -7.31 5.03
N VAL A 32 -52.36 -6.03 5.41
CA VAL A 32 -53.62 -5.33 5.72
C VAL A 32 -54.52 -5.27 4.48
N VAL A 33 -53.98 -4.94 3.31
CA VAL A 33 -54.75 -4.90 2.06
C VAL A 33 -55.35 -6.27 1.74
N VAL A 34 -54.57 -7.34 1.86
CA VAL A 34 -55.03 -8.72 1.65
C VAL A 34 -56.09 -9.12 2.67
N ALA A 35 -55.89 -8.80 3.95
CA ALA A 35 -56.84 -9.10 5.01
C ALA A 35 -58.18 -8.37 4.79
N VAL A 36 -58.14 -7.08 4.45
CA VAL A 36 -59.33 -6.27 4.13
C VAL A 36 -60.07 -6.86 2.92
N TRP A 37 -59.35 -7.28 1.88
CA TRP A 37 -59.94 -7.93 0.71
C TRP A 37 -60.70 -9.21 1.07
N ILE A 38 -60.08 -10.07 1.89
CA ILE A 38 -60.70 -11.31 2.37
C ILE A 38 -61.94 -11.00 3.21
N VAL A 39 -61.87 -10.03 4.12
CA VAL A 39 -63.00 -9.65 5.00
C VAL A 39 -64.18 -9.11 4.19
N ILE A 40 -63.95 -8.21 3.22
CA ILE A 40 -65.01 -7.63 2.38
C ILE A 40 -65.71 -8.71 1.54
N ASN A 41 -64.95 -9.62 0.92
CA ASN A 41 -65.51 -10.70 0.11
C ASN A 41 -66.19 -11.77 0.96
N SER A 42 -65.62 -12.11 2.13
CA SER A 42 -66.21 -13.10 3.04
C SER A 42 -67.46 -12.59 3.76
N ALA A 43 -67.61 -11.26 3.96
CA ALA A 43 -68.80 -10.66 4.54
C ALA A 43 -70.00 -10.61 3.57
N GLY A 44 -69.83 -11.07 2.31
CA GLY A 44 -70.91 -11.13 1.32
C GLY A 44 -71.36 -9.77 0.78
N TRP A 45 -70.63 -8.69 1.09
CA TRP A 45 -70.96 -7.32 0.65
C TRP A 45 -70.72 -7.12 -0.85
N LEU A 46 -69.72 -7.81 -1.41
CA LEU A 46 -69.49 -7.93 -2.85
C LEU A 46 -69.16 -9.40 -3.16
N HIS A 47 -69.92 -10.04 -4.06
CA HIS A 47 -69.69 -11.41 -4.52
C HIS A 47 -68.61 -11.49 -5.62
N PHE A 48 -67.63 -10.59 -5.60
CA PHE A 48 -66.64 -10.47 -6.67
C PHE A 48 -65.61 -11.60 -6.66
N ASP A 49 -65.28 -12.16 -5.48
CA ASP A 49 -64.30 -13.24 -5.33
C ASP A 49 -64.71 -14.24 -4.21
N VAL A 50 -65.72 -15.07 -4.50
CA VAL A 50 -66.20 -16.14 -3.59
C VAL A 50 -65.12 -17.24 -3.47
N TYR A 51 -65.06 -17.93 -2.33
CA TYR A 51 -64.13 -19.05 -2.08
C TYR A 51 -64.07 -19.99 -3.30
N PRO A 52 -62.90 -20.19 -3.96
CA PRO A 52 -61.53 -20.13 -3.42
C PRO A 52 -60.67 -18.92 -3.88
N PHE A 53 -61.20 -17.69 -3.86
CA PHE A 53 -60.47 -16.44 -4.15
C PHE A 53 -59.61 -16.48 -5.43
N ILE A 54 -60.25 -16.74 -6.58
CA ILE A 54 -59.57 -16.97 -7.85
C ILE A 54 -58.82 -15.72 -8.33
N LEU A 55 -59.38 -14.53 -8.10
CA LEU A 55 -58.80 -13.27 -8.57
C LEU A 55 -57.57 -12.89 -7.75
N LEU A 56 -57.65 -13.07 -6.42
CA LEU A 56 -56.51 -12.85 -5.54
C LEU A 56 -55.35 -13.80 -5.90
N ASN A 57 -55.65 -15.07 -6.12
CA ASN A 57 -54.64 -16.04 -6.55
C ASN A 57 -54.03 -15.68 -7.92
N LEU A 58 -54.84 -15.19 -8.86
CA LEU A 58 -54.36 -14.76 -10.17
C LEU A 58 -53.46 -13.52 -10.06
N ALA A 59 -53.83 -12.56 -9.21
CA ALA A 59 -53.03 -11.37 -8.94
C ALA A 59 -51.67 -11.71 -8.31
N PHE A 60 -51.63 -12.60 -7.32
CA PHE A 60 -50.37 -13.07 -6.73
C PHE A 60 -49.51 -13.86 -7.73
N SER A 61 -50.14 -14.68 -8.57
CA SER A 61 -49.44 -15.42 -9.62
C SER A 61 -48.78 -14.47 -10.62
N LEU A 62 -49.50 -13.43 -11.05
CA LEU A 62 -48.95 -12.39 -11.92
C LEU A 62 -47.85 -11.58 -11.22
N GLN A 63 -48.03 -11.25 -9.94
CA GLN A 63 -47.03 -10.53 -9.13
C GLN A 63 -45.72 -11.33 -9.08
N ALA A 64 -45.78 -12.64 -8.82
CA ALA A 64 -44.61 -13.51 -8.83
C ALA A 64 -43.98 -13.63 -10.23
N ALA A 65 -44.81 -13.78 -11.27
CA ALA A 65 -44.35 -13.93 -12.65
C ALA A 65 -43.60 -12.69 -13.16
N TYR A 66 -44.00 -11.48 -12.77
CA TYR A 66 -43.30 -10.25 -13.15
C TYR A 66 -42.11 -9.92 -12.22
N ALA A 67 -42.16 -10.35 -10.95
CA ALA A 67 -41.04 -10.17 -10.03
C ALA A 67 -39.80 -10.97 -10.47
N ALA A 68 -39.96 -12.23 -10.90
CA ALA A 68 -38.85 -13.10 -11.29
C ALA A 68 -37.90 -12.48 -12.36
N PRO A 69 -38.37 -11.99 -13.52
CA PRO A 69 -37.49 -11.37 -14.52
C PRO A 69 -36.90 -10.03 -14.07
N LEU A 70 -37.64 -9.24 -13.28
CA LEU A 70 -37.10 -8.00 -12.70
C LEU A 70 -35.96 -8.28 -11.71
N ILE A 71 -36.14 -9.28 -10.85
CA ILE A 71 -35.11 -9.73 -9.92
C ILE A 71 -33.90 -10.26 -10.69
N LEU A 72 -34.10 -11.06 -11.74
CA LEU A 72 -33.02 -11.55 -12.59
C LEU A 72 -32.23 -10.39 -13.24
N LEU A 73 -32.92 -9.36 -13.74
CA LEU A 73 -32.27 -8.20 -14.33
C LEU A 73 -31.51 -7.36 -13.29
N ALA A 74 -32.06 -7.23 -12.09
CA ALA A 74 -31.37 -6.59 -10.97
C ALA A 74 -30.12 -7.39 -10.56
N GLN A 75 -30.23 -8.72 -10.49
CA GLN A 75 -29.13 -9.62 -10.15
C GLN A 75 -28.02 -9.61 -11.20
N THR A 76 -28.34 -9.65 -12.51
CA THR A 76 -27.33 -9.61 -13.57
C THR A 76 -26.54 -8.30 -13.55
N ARG A 77 -27.21 -7.16 -13.30
CA ARG A 77 -26.52 -5.87 -13.11
C ARG A 77 -25.71 -5.81 -11.83
N GLN A 78 -26.19 -6.42 -10.75
CA GLN A 78 -25.45 -6.52 -9.49
C GLN A 78 -24.18 -7.36 -9.68
N ALA A 79 -24.29 -8.54 -10.28
CA ALA A 79 -23.17 -9.42 -10.56
C ALA A 79 -22.11 -8.77 -11.47
N ALA A 80 -22.52 -7.97 -12.46
CA ALA A 80 -21.59 -7.21 -13.29
C ALA A 80 -20.79 -6.17 -12.48
N ARG A 81 -21.45 -5.45 -11.57
CA ARG A 81 -20.78 -4.50 -10.65
C ARG A 81 -19.85 -5.23 -9.69
N ASP A 82 -20.32 -6.30 -9.07
CA ASP A 82 -19.54 -7.09 -8.11
C ASP A 82 -18.29 -7.68 -8.78
N LYS A 83 -18.41 -8.13 -10.04
CA LYS A 83 -17.26 -8.59 -10.84
C LYS A 83 -16.24 -7.47 -11.08
N MET A 84 -16.69 -6.29 -11.48
CA MET A 84 -15.80 -5.13 -11.68
C MET A 84 -15.07 -4.75 -10.39
N HIS A 85 -15.78 -4.76 -9.26
CA HIS A 85 -15.17 -4.49 -7.95
C HIS A 85 -14.15 -5.58 -7.56
N ALA A 86 -14.46 -6.85 -7.80
CA ALA A 86 -13.56 -7.96 -7.51
C ALA A 86 -12.30 -7.92 -8.37
N GLU A 87 -12.41 -7.56 -9.66
CA GLU A 87 -11.25 -7.41 -10.55
C GLU A 87 -10.35 -6.24 -10.11
N ALA A 88 -10.93 -5.10 -9.76
CA ALA A 88 -10.18 -3.96 -9.23
C ALA A 88 -9.47 -4.29 -7.91
N ASP A 89 -10.14 -5.01 -7.01
CA ASP A 89 -9.53 -5.47 -5.75
C ASP A 89 -8.38 -6.47 -6.00
N ALA A 90 -8.55 -7.41 -6.93
CA ALA A 90 -7.49 -8.35 -7.30
C ALA A 90 -6.26 -7.62 -7.84
N GLN A 91 -6.44 -6.67 -8.77
CA GLN A 91 -5.35 -5.85 -9.29
C GLN A 91 -4.66 -5.02 -8.20
N HIS A 92 -5.45 -4.47 -7.26
CA HIS A 92 -4.90 -3.72 -6.14
C HIS A 92 -4.05 -4.62 -5.23
N ARG A 93 -4.53 -5.83 -4.91
CA ARG A 93 -3.79 -6.81 -4.11
C ARG A 93 -2.49 -7.24 -4.79
N GLU A 94 -2.50 -7.47 -6.10
CA GLU A 94 -1.29 -7.77 -6.87
C GLU A 94 -0.29 -6.61 -6.83
N ALA A 95 -0.75 -5.37 -7.05
CA ALA A 95 0.12 -4.20 -6.99
C ALA A 95 0.74 -4.00 -5.59
N LEU A 96 -0.03 -4.24 -4.52
CA LEU A 96 0.47 -4.22 -3.15
C LEU A 96 1.51 -5.33 -2.88
N ALA A 97 1.30 -6.54 -3.42
CA ALA A 97 2.25 -7.63 -3.29
C ALA A 97 3.60 -7.28 -3.94
N VAL A 98 3.59 -6.79 -5.18
CA VAL A 98 4.79 -6.34 -5.88
C VAL A 98 5.50 -5.21 -5.13
N ALA A 99 4.75 -4.21 -4.66
CA ALA A 99 5.32 -3.11 -3.88
C ALA A 99 5.95 -3.59 -2.56
N ASN A 100 5.36 -4.57 -1.89
CA ASN A 100 5.91 -5.16 -0.68
C ASN A 100 7.19 -5.95 -0.95
N GLU A 101 7.22 -6.78 -2.01
CA GLU A 101 8.44 -7.48 -2.42
C GLU A 101 9.56 -6.48 -2.72
N GLN A 102 9.27 -5.42 -3.45
CA GLN A 102 10.24 -4.39 -3.77
C GLN A 102 10.78 -3.68 -2.52
N ARG A 103 9.90 -3.38 -1.54
CA ARG A 103 10.31 -2.83 -0.24
C ARG A 103 11.22 -3.80 0.53
N GLN A 104 10.94 -5.10 0.49
CA GLN A 104 11.78 -6.11 1.15
C GLN A 104 13.16 -6.20 0.50
N LEU A 105 13.24 -6.16 -0.83
CA LEU A 105 14.51 -6.15 -1.55
C LEU A 105 15.35 -4.91 -1.21
N ILE A 106 14.74 -3.73 -1.19
CA ILE A 106 15.42 -2.49 -0.80
C ILE A 106 15.88 -2.56 0.66
N ALA A 107 15.03 -3.07 1.56
CA ALA A 107 15.40 -3.26 2.97
C ALA A 107 16.58 -4.22 3.14
N ALA A 108 16.62 -5.32 2.38
CA ALA A 108 17.73 -6.27 2.38
C ALA A 108 19.03 -5.63 1.85
N GLN A 109 18.95 -4.87 0.75
CA GLN A 109 20.10 -4.12 0.22
C GLN A 109 20.64 -3.11 1.23
N ASN A 110 19.76 -2.33 1.86
CA ASN A 110 20.13 -1.37 2.90
C ASN A 110 20.78 -2.07 4.11
N ALA A 111 20.29 -3.25 4.51
CA ALA A 111 20.89 -4.02 5.59
C ALA A 111 22.32 -4.46 5.25
N THR A 112 22.56 -4.92 4.02
CA THR A 112 23.91 -5.29 3.56
C THR A 112 24.85 -4.09 3.55
N GLN A 113 24.40 -2.93 3.04
CA GLN A 113 25.19 -1.70 3.07
C GLN A 113 25.52 -1.25 4.50
N MET A 114 24.56 -1.36 5.43
CA MET A 114 24.78 -1.04 6.83
C MET A 114 25.88 -1.93 7.45
N LEU A 115 25.88 -3.24 7.15
CA LEU A 115 26.92 -4.14 7.62
C LEU A 115 28.30 -3.77 7.07
N GLU A 116 28.40 -3.40 5.79
CA GLU A 116 29.65 -2.95 5.19
C GLU A 116 30.17 -1.67 5.86
N LEU A 117 29.30 -0.69 6.12
CA LEU A 117 29.67 0.54 6.83
C LEU A 117 30.12 0.26 8.28
N LEU A 118 29.50 -0.69 8.97
CA LEU A 118 29.92 -1.11 10.31
C LEU A 118 31.30 -1.78 10.29
N GLU A 119 31.57 -2.62 9.30
CA GLU A 119 32.89 -3.24 9.12
C GLU A 119 33.97 -2.19 8.86
N GLN A 120 33.68 -1.21 7.98
CA GLN A 120 34.60 -0.10 7.70
C GLN A 120 34.89 0.74 8.95
N ASN A 121 33.87 1.10 9.73
CA ASN A 121 34.06 1.80 11.00
C ASN A 121 34.92 1.01 12.00
N THR A 122 34.72 -0.31 12.06
CA THR A 122 35.53 -1.19 12.91
C THR A 122 36.99 -1.19 12.47
N ARG A 123 37.27 -1.29 11.15
CA ARG A 123 38.64 -1.20 10.62
C ARG A 123 39.30 0.15 10.89
N LEU A 124 38.57 1.25 10.70
CA LEU A 124 39.08 2.59 11.02
C LEU A 124 39.45 2.72 12.50
N THR A 125 38.62 2.17 13.39
CA THR A 125 38.89 2.14 14.84
C THR A 125 40.17 1.35 15.14
N GLU A 126 40.34 0.18 14.53
CA GLU A 126 41.54 -0.65 14.70
C GLU A 126 42.81 0.04 14.18
N LEU A 127 42.74 0.67 12.99
CA LEU A 127 43.85 1.45 12.45
C LEU A 127 44.21 2.63 13.36
N THR A 128 43.21 3.31 13.93
CA THR A 128 43.42 4.41 14.86
C THR A 128 44.12 3.92 16.13
N LYS A 129 43.71 2.76 16.65
CA LYS A 129 44.35 2.12 17.80
C LYS A 129 45.81 1.77 17.49
N GLN A 130 46.09 1.13 16.36
CA GLN A 130 47.45 0.78 15.94
C GLN A 130 48.35 2.01 15.78
N LEU A 131 47.84 3.09 15.17
CA LEU A 131 48.57 4.35 15.05
C LEU A 131 48.89 4.94 16.42
N THR A 132 47.93 4.89 17.35
CA THR A 132 48.10 5.40 18.72
C THR A 132 49.17 4.60 19.47
N GLU A 133 49.10 3.27 19.44
CA GLU A 133 50.10 2.37 20.04
C GLU A 133 51.50 2.62 19.46
N ARG A 134 51.60 2.87 18.15
CA ARG A 134 52.88 3.12 17.48
C ARG A 134 53.47 4.48 17.86
N ILE A 135 52.63 5.52 17.95
CA ILE A 135 53.05 6.84 18.45
C ILE A 135 53.53 6.73 19.89
N GLU A 136 52.82 5.98 20.73
CA GLU A 136 53.23 5.75 22.13
C GLU A 136 54.59 5.04 22.20
N ALA A 137 54.78 3.95 21.45
CA ALA A 137 56.06 3.24 21.38
C ALA A 137 57.22 4.14 20.89
N LEU A 138 57.00 4.91 19.82
CA LEU A 138 57.96 5.87 19.29
C LEU A 138 58.28 6.99 20.29
N THR A 139 57.27 7.46 21.05
CA THR A 139 57.43 8.51 22.06
C THR A 139 58.23 7.99 23.25
N VAL A 140 57.97 6.76 23.69
CA VAL A 140 58.74 6.08 24.75
C VAL A 140 60.20 5.88 24.29
N GLU A 141 60.43 5.44 23.06
CA GLU A 141 61.77 5.27 22.49
C GLU A 141 62.53 6.61 22.41
N MET A 142 61.87 7.69 21.97
CA MET A 142 62.47 9.03 22.00
C MET A 142 62.79 9.48 23.43
N HIS A 143 61.89 9.26 24.39
CA HIS A 143 62.10 9.66 25.79
C HIS A 143 63.28 8.90 26.43
N GLU A 144 63.42 7.60 26.14
CA GLU A 144 64.57 6.78 26.52
C GLU A 144 65.87 7.28 25.88
N ARG A 145 65.88 7.57 24.58
CA ARG A 145 67.05 8.14 23.88
C ARG A 145 67.50 9.47 24.46
N ILE A 146 66.56 10.34 24.84
CA ILE A 146 66.85 11.64 25.45
C ILE A 146 67.42 11.47 26.86
N ARG A 147 66.91 10.51 27.65
CA ARG A 147 67.49 10.20 28.97
C ARG A 147 68.89 9.61 28.90
N HIS A 148 69.21 8.85 27.85
CA HIS A 148 70.52 8.20 27.70
C HIS A 148 71.64 9.08 27.11
N GLY A 149 71.36 10.33 26.69
CA GLY A 149 72.36 11.39 26.51
C GLY A 149 73.54 11.10 25.57
N LEU A 150 73.33 10.99 24.25
CA LEU A 150 74.43 10.96 23.27
C LEU A 150 74.21 12.00 22.14
N PRO A 151 75.20 12.88 21.83
CA PRO A 151 75.04 13.95 20.84
C PRO A 151 75.09 13.42 19.39
N PRO A 152 74.39 14.07 18.43
CA PRO A 152 74.39 13.66 17.03
C PRO A 152 75.71 14.01 16.34
N SER A 153 76.45 13.00 15.90
CA SER A 153 77.63 13.13 15.04
C SER A 153 77.23 13.74 13.69
N GLY A 154 77.89 14.86 13.34
CA GLY A 154 77.55 15.73 12.23
C GLY A 154 77.65 15.09 10.85
N VAL A 155 76.74 15.52 9.98
CA VAL A 155 76.81 15.36 8.53
C VAL A 155 76.84 16.76 7.93
N GLN A 156 77.94 17.11 7.24
CA GLN A 156 78.07 18.33 6.41
C GLN A 156 78.44 17.92 4.97
N PRO A 157 77.74 18.42 3.93
CA PRO A 157 77.77 17.88 2.56
C PRO A 157 78.87 18.50 1.64
N PRO A 158 79.07 17.99 0.41
CA PRO A 158 80.25 18.28 -0.41
C PRO A 158 80.11 19.48 -1.37
N GLY A 159 81.20 20.28 -1.41
CA GLY A 159 81.83 20.98 -2.54
C GLY A 159 81.03 21.66 -3.66
N THR A 160 81.19 22.99 -3.79
CA THR A 160 81.18 23.72 -5.07
C THR A 160 82.05 24.98 -4.98
N SER A 161 83.11 25.06 -5.79
CA SER A 161 83.76 26.33 -6.17
C SER A 161 84.55 26.11 -7.46
N THR A 162 83.78 26.11 -8.55
CA THR A 162 84.27 26.20 -9.94
C THR A 162 84.80 27.61 -10.18
N GLN A 163 86.04 27.64 -10.66
CA GLN A 163 86.75 28.68 -11.42
C GLN A 163 85.98 29.97 -11.79
N ALA A 164 86.51 31.12 -11.37
CA ALA A 164 86.34 32.39 -12.07
C ALA A 164 87.73 33.04 -12.27
N ARG A 165 88.18 33.04 -13.53
CA ARG A 165 89.44 33.64 -14.01
C ARG A 165 89.10 34.79 -14.95
N ALA A 166 89.38 36.02 -14.54
CA ALA A 166 89.60 37.21 -15.37
C ALA A 166 90.45 38.18 -14.52
N GLN A 167 91.77 38.31 -14.73
CA GLN A 167 92.48 39.18 -15.69
C GLN A 167 92.09 40.68 -15.58
N THR A 168 92.94 41.72 -15.53
CA THR A 168 94.39 42.00 -15.37
C THR A 168 94.49 43.56 -15.12
N PRO A 169 95.61 44.31 -15.28
CA PRO A 169 96.29 45.15 -14.27
C PRO A 169 96.07 46.68 -14.57
N PRO A 170 96.97 47.69 -14.35
CA PRO A 170 98.33 47.79 -13.78
C PRO A 170 98.39 48.07 -12.26
#